data_AF-A0A4Q4Y768-F1
#
_entry.id   AF-A0A4Q4Y768-F1
#
_cell.length_a   1.000
_cell.length_b   1.000
_cell.length_c   1.000
_cell.angle_alpha   90.00
_cell.angle_beta   90.00
_cell.angle_gamma   90.00
#
_symmetry.space_group_name_H-M   'P 1'
#
loop_
_entity.id
_entity.type
_entity.pdbx_description
1 polymer ?
#
loop_
_entity_poly.entity_id
_entity_poly.type
_entity_poly.pdbx_seq_one_letter_code
_entity_poly.pdbx_strand_id
1 'polypeptide(L)'
;MAADRQDCLRELPGYTRTDACNFFCRDALWTDVAIFYLGNYFAHAATIYSRPGQSILNTGITVVTALMLPGIGVVKGADAISSLAVFAQTPLQMAARAGALCVVVKEDVGEEGLPADLEASITDRKVIGKTPGIEEETRQVSVGEFGSNFVKAAISAAQLVYALSTLYRTSAIRDYGQLYRYGYAAFGLSVVPYAWMSLINLAGNLLCPRYSSMYIVRSKALDELEGDKTSQSEKKSIYPVSGVVGRIDKDTEKKIQDEYVKRKERSKRWIKRLSNVGEKLPSRKWKRLFESAPTIAVLEAFLAYFSESLVHLPLPFVIATAPIAIVGGLTGFSPGHESELYQRVLMLMWMLFGAAVGPVLAHGGEYAIEPRPILGGITRRGRIGRKSPLYGLLATAITAFYTAPAVGGFVVVGLMLRQYGVCSLVPDQVSV
;
A
#
# COMPACT_ATOMS: atom_id res chain seq x y z
N MET A 1 -16.16 -4.69 58.40
CA MET A 1 -15.06 -5.28 59.20
C MET A 1 -14.30 -6.20 58.25
N ALA A 2 -13.03 -6.02 57.92
CA ALA A 2 -11.98 -5.22 58.53
C ALA A 2 -11.29 -4.35 57.47
N ALA A 3 -11.12 -3.07 57.81
CA ALA A 3 -10.02 -2.30 57.28
C ALA A 3 -8.75 -2.88 57.89
N ASP A 4 -7.92 -3.53 57.08
CA ASP A 4 -6.48 -3.55 57.30
C ASP A 4 -5.74 -3.76 55.97
N ARG A 5 -5.71 -2.68 55.19
CA ARG A 5 -4.76 -2.41 54.09
C ARG A 5 -3.94 -1.19 54.52
N GLN A 6 -3.58 -1.13 55.80
CA GLN A 6 -2.99 0.05 56.43
C GLN A 6 -1.58 0.37 55.89
N ASP A 7 -1.02 -0.55 55.10
CA ASP A 7 0.21 -0.41 54.31
C ASP A 7 -0.05 -0.44 52.79
N CYS A 8 -0.99 0.35 52.26
CA CYS A 8 -0.89 0.77 50.87
C CYS A 8 0.19 1.87 50.74
N LEU A 9 1.42 1.50 51.09
CA LEU A 9 2.57 2.34 51.41
C LEU A 9 2.85 3.43 50.35
N ARG A 10 2.72 4.68 50.83
CA ARG A 10 3.21 5.98 50.30
C ARG A 10 2.54 6.51 49.03
N GLU A 11 1.91 7.69 49.17
CA GLU A 11 1.64 8.59 48.05
C GLU A 11 2.98 8.93 47.36
N LEU A 12 3.15 8.47 46.12
CA LEU A 12 4.27 8.87 45.29
C LEU A 12 3.94 10.24 44.68
N PRO A 13 4.77 11.29 44.90
CA PRO A 13 4.50 12.61 44.35
C PRO A 13 4.41 12.54 42.82
N GLY A 14 3.30 13.03 42.27
CA GLY A 14 3.01 13.02 40.82
C GLY A 14 2.24 11.79 40.31
N TYR A 15 1.81 10.88 41.19
CA TYR A 15 0.99 9.72 40.82
C TYR A 15 -0.39 9.78 41.49
N THR A 16 -1.46 9.53 40.72
CA THR A 16 -2.82 9.35 41.20
C THR A 16 -3.14 7.87 41.29
N ARG A 17 -3.65 7.43 42.46
CA ARG A 17 -4.09 6.05 42.70
C ARG A 17 -5.61 5.99 42.60
N THR A 18 -6.09 5.00 41.87
CA THR A 18 -7.51 4.70 41.61
C THR A 18 -8.06 3.72 42.64
N ASP A 19 -9.40 3.69 42.77
CA ASP A 19 -10.15 3.09 43.88
C ASP A 19 -9.86 1.61 44.20
N ALA A 20 -9.29 0.84 43.26
CA ALA A 20 -8.92 -0.56 43.48
C ALA A 20 -7.50 -0.76 44.05
N CYS A 21 -6.67 0.28 44.11
CA CYS A 21 -5.25 0.27 44.52
C CYS A 21 -4.31 -0.69 43.74
N ASN A 22 -4.76 -1.29 42.64
CA ASN A 22 -3.99 -2.27 41.87
C ASN A 22 -3.11 -1.63 40.78
N PHE A 23 -3.16 -0.30 40.62
CA PHE A 23 -2.44 0.43 39.58
C PHE A 23 -2.06 1.83 40.06
N PHE A 24 -0.90 2.31 39.59
CA PHE A 24 -0.45 3.68 39.73
C PHE A 24 -0.54 4.38 38.38
N CYS A 25 -1.21 5.53 38.35
CA CYS A 25 -1.28 6.38 37.17
C CYS A 25 -0.50 7.66 37.44
N ARG A 26 0.13 8.20 36.41
CA ARG A 26 0.63 9.58 36.42
C ARG A 26 0.10 10.31 35.20
N ASP A 27 0.10 11.63 35.26
CA ASP A 27 -0.21 12.45 34.09
C ASP A 27 0.76 12.10 32.95
N ALA A 28 0.20 12.03 31.74
CA ALA A 28 0.99 11.77 30.55
C ALA A 28 1.79 13.03 30.20
N LEU A 29 3.11 12.84 30.11
CA LEU A 29 4.01 13.86 29.60
C LEU A 29 3.91 13.89 28.07
N TRP A 30 4.34 15.01 27.47
CA TRP A 30 4.39 15.13 26.02
C TRP A 30 5.34 14.09 25.39
N THR A 31 6.35 13.66 26.13
CA THR A 31 7.24 12.56 25.75
C THR A 31 6.52 11.22 25.67
N ASP A 32 5.58 10.93 26.58
CA ASP A 32 4.78 9.69 26.54
C ASP A 32 3.89 9.66 25.29
N VAL A 33 3.26 10.80 24.97
CA VAL A 33 2.49 10.97 23.73
C VAL A 33 3.39 10.75 22.52
N ALA A 34 4.54 11.42 22.46
CA ALA A 34 5.47 11.28 21.33
C ALA A 34 5.97 9.84 21.16
N ILE A 35 6.36 9.16 22.24
CA ILE A 35 6.81 7.76 22.23
C ILE A 35 5.68 6.85 21.75
N PHE A 36 4.46 7.06 22.25
CA PHE A 36 3.29 6.28 21.83
C PHE A 36 3.08 6.38 20.31
N TYR A 37 3.13 7.59 19.76
CA TYR A 37 2.94 7.80 18.32
C TYR A 37 4.09 7.24 17.48
N LEU A 38 5.32 7.47 17.92
CA LEU A 38 6.51 6.99 17.22
C LEU A 38 6.52 5.46 17.17
N GLY A 39 6.28 4.80 18.30
CA GLY A 39 6.35 3.35 18.41
C GLY A 39 5.17 2.61 17.79
N ASN A 40 3.95 3.16 17.89
CA ASN A 40 2.74 2.46 17.42
C ASN A 40 2.22 2.91 16.04
N TYR A 41 2.70 4.04 15.51
CA TYR A 41 2.26 4.53 14.20
C TYR A 41 3.43 4.74 13.26
N PHE A 42 4.33 5.68 13.57
CA PHE A 42 5.35 6.11 12.61
C PHE A 42 6.44 5.08 12.36
N ALA A 43 6.76 4.23 13.32
CA ALA A 43 7.75 3.17 13.12
C ALA A 43 7.38 2.30 11.90
N HIS A 44 6.10 1.97 11.75
CA HIS A 44 5.59 1.09 10.69
C HIS A 44 5.81 1.64 9.27
N ALA A 45 5.99 2.96 9.13
CA ALA A 45 6.35 3.60 7.87
C ALA A 45 7.60 2.99 7.23
N ALA A 46 8.61 2.65 8.05
CA ALA A 46 9.91 2.17 7.57
C ALA A 46 9.86 0.75 6.97
N THR A 47 8.83 -0.03 7.32
CA THR A 47 8.74 -1.45 6.96
C THR A 47 7.74 -1.74 5.86
N ILE A 48 7.09 -0.71 5.33
CA ILE A 48 6.16 -0.85 4.20
C ILE A 48 6.86 -1.48 3.00
N TYR A 49 6.23 -2.52 2.46
CA TYR A 49 6.68 -3.16 1.24
C TYR A 49 6.61 -2.18 0.06
N SER A 50 7.72 -2.03 -0.64
CA SER A 50 7.82 -1.20 -1.85
C SER A 50 8.07 -2.11 -3.03
N ARG A 51 7.40 -1.84 -4.14
CA ARG A 51 7.55 -2.67 -5.36
C ARG A 51 8.89 -2.37 -6.05
N PRO A 52 9.41 -3.31 -6.86
CA PRO A 52 10.63 -3.09 -7.64
C PRO A 52 10.48 -1.89 -8.57
N GLY A 53 11.45 -0.98 -8.57
CA GLY A 53 11.45 0.22 -9.42
C GLY A 53 10.45 1.31 -9.02
N GLN A 54 9.79 1.21 -7.85
CA GLN A 54 8.92 2.27 -7.34
C GLN A 54 9.74 3.53 -6.99
N SER A 55 9.27 4.72 -7.38
CA SER A 55 10.01 5.95 -7.04
C SER A 55 9.91 6.30 -5.56
N ILE A 56 10.90 7.06 -5.07
CA ILE A 56 10.94 7.55 -3.68
C ILE A 56 9.70 8.39 -3.36
N LEU A 57 9.24 9.23 -4.29
CA LEU A 57 8.06 10.07 -4.10
C LEU A 57 6.80 9.21 -3.89
N ASN A 58 6.61 8.20 -4.74
CA ASN A 58 5.47 7.30 -4.62
C ASN A 58 5.56 6.40 -3.39
N THR A 59 6.78 5.99 -3.00
CA THR A 59 7.01 5.34 -1.71
C THR A 59 6.60 6.25 -0.56
N GLY A 60 6.99 7.53 -0.57
CA GLY A 60 6.58 8.51 0.44
C GLY A 60 5.06 8.69 0.52
N ILE A 61 4.38 8.85 -0.62
CA ILE A 61 2.91 8.95 -0.68
C ILE A 61 2.26 7.66 -0.15
N THR A 62 2.77 6.50 -0.53
CA THR A 62 2.30 5.19 -0.03
C THR A 62 2.44 5.12 1.50
N VAL A 63 3.59 5.55 2.04
CA VAL A 63 3.85 5.54 3.48
C VAL A 63 2.86 6.42 4.23
N VAL A 64 2.66 7.65 3.78
CA VAL A 64 1.72 8.60 4.41
C VAL A 64 0.29 8.07 4.33
N THR A 65 -0.13 7.59 3.17
CA THR A 65 -1.49 7.06 2.99
C THR A 65 -1.72 5.77 3.77
N ALA A 66 -0.73 4.89 3.89
CA ALA A 66 -0.83 3.69 4.71
C ALA A 66 -0.82 3.98 6.22
N LEU A 67 -0.16 5.06 6.67
CA LEU A 67 -0.29 5.53 8.04
C LEU A 67 -1.71 6.00 8.34
N MET A 68 -2.36 6.69 7.40
CA MET A 68 -3.74 7.16 7.57
C MET A 68 -4.76 6.03 7.38
N LEU A 69 -4.51 5.11 6.44
CA LEU A 69 -5.38 4.02 6.05
C LEU A 69 -4.58 2.71 6.03
N PRO A 70 -4.46 2.01 7.18
CA PRO A 70 -3.61 0.82 7.33
C PRO A 70 -3.89 -0.29 6.32
N GLY A 71 -5.13 -0.38 5.80
CA GLY A 71 -5.50 -1.32 4.74
C GLY A 71 -4.62 -1.21 3.49
N ILE A 72 -4.06 -0.04 3.18
CA ILE A 72 -3.13 0.12 2.05
C ILE A 72 -1.85 -0.69 2.26
N GLY A 73 -1.28 -0.62 3.46
CA GLY A 73 -0.09 -1.40 3.81
C GLY A 73 -0.36 -2.90 3.81
N VAL A 74 -1.50 -3.30 4.36
CA VAL A 74 -1.97 -4.70 4.38
C VAL A 74 -2.03 -5.30 2.98
N VAL A 75 -2.64 -4.60 2.02
CA VAL A 75 -2.74 -5.08 0.63
C VAL A 75 -1.36 -5.26 0.01
N LYS A 76 -0.46 -4.28 0.16
CA LYS A 76 0.88 -4.37 -0.44
C LYS A 76 1.70 -5.53 0.14
N GLY A 77 1.59 -5.76 1.44
CA GLY A 77 2.23 -6.89 2.09
C GLY A 77 1.61 -8.23 1.68
N ALA A 78 0.28 -8.31 1.60
CA ALA A 78 -0.43 -9.51 1.16
C ALA A 78 -0.11 -9.87 -0.30
N ASP A 79 -0.08 -8.89 -1.20
CA ASP A 79 0.33 -9.05 -2.60
C ASP A 79 1.74 -9.64 -2.68
N ALA A 80 2.67 -9.08 -1.92
CA ALA A 80 4.04 -9.60 -1.86
C ALA A 80 4.03 -11.07 -1.42
N ILE A 81 3.40 -11.39 -0.28
CA ILE A 81 3.34 -12.76 0.27
C ILE A 81 2.72 -13.73 -0.73
N SER A 82 1.65 -13.34 -1.41
CA SER A 82 0.94 -14.17 -2.40
C SER A 82 1.82 -14.59 -3.58
N SER A 83 2.89 -13.85 -3.86
CA SER A 83 3.85 -14.23 -4.91
C SER A 83 4.63 -15.50 -4.60
N LEU A 84 4.76 -15.87 -3.31
CA LEU A 84 5.55 -17.01 -2.84
C LEU A 84 6.95 -17.05 -3.48
N ALA A 85 7.55 -15.86 -3.66
CA ALA A 85 8.75 -15.67 -4.44
C ALA A 85 9.96 -16.43 -3.88
N VAL A 86 10.12 -16.50 -2.55
CA VAL A 86 11.24 -17.22 -1.91
C VAL A 86 11.25 -18.72 -2.25
N PHE A 87 10.08 -19.31 -2.54
CA PHE A 87 9.95 -20.73 -2.89
C PHE A 87 10.20 -21.02 -4.38
N ALA A 88 10.69 -20.04 -5.14
CA ALA A 88 11.14 -20.28 -6.51
C ALA A 88 12.47 -21.05 -6.52
N GLN A 89 12.64 -21.92 -7.52
CA GLN A 89 13.83 -22.79 -7.60
C GLN A 89 15.07 -22.03 -8.07
N THR A 90 14.90 -20.99 -8.88
CA THR A 90 16.01 -20.21 -9.42
C THR A 90 15.90 -18.73 -9.05
N PRO A 91 17.04 -18.01 -8.94
CA PRO A 91 17.04 -16.58 -8.66
C PRO A 91 16.24 -15.77 -9.71
N LEU A 92 16.27 -16.19 -10.98
CA LEU A 92 15.48 -15.54 -12.03
C LEU A 92 13.98 -15.79 -11.87
N GLN A 93 13.56 -17.00 -11.52
CA GLN A 93 12.16 -17.29 -11.21
C GLN A 93 11.69 -16.54 -9.95
N MET A 94 12.58 -16.40 -8.97
CA MET A 94 12.35 -15.63 -7.75
C MET A 94 12.10 -14.15 -8.08
N ALA A 95 12.94 -13.55 -8.91
CA ALA A 95 12.76 -12.19 -9.42
C ALA A 95 11.47 -12.04 -10.25
N ALA A 96 11.12 -13.05 -11.04
CA ALA A 96 9.88 -13.08 -11.81
C ALA A 96 8.65 -13.05 -10.89
N ARG A 97 8.61 -13.93 -9.88
CA ARG A 97 7.52 -13.99 -8.90
C ARG A 97 7.41 -12.70 -8.08
N ALA A 98 8.54 -12.11 -7.70
CA ALA A 98 8.57 -10.81 -7.00
C ALA A 98 8.16 -9.62 -7.89
N GLY A 99 7.93 -9.84 -9.19
CA GLY A 99 7.52 -8.80 -10.14
C GLY A 99 8.64 -7.85 -10.56
N ALA A 100 9.90 -8.27 -10.42
CA ALA A 100 11.08 -7.47 -10.74
C ALA A 100 11.54 -7.59 -12.20
N LEU A 101 10.84 -8.38 -13.05
CA LEU A 101 11.22 -8.59 -14.44
C LEU A 101 10.33 -7.82 -15.41
N CYS A 102 10.95 -7.30 -16.47
CA CYS A 102 10.32 -6.67 -17.61
C CYS A 102 10.66 -7.42 -18.89
N VAL A 103 9.69 -7.47 -19.82
CA VAL A 103 9.85 -8.10 -21.13
C VAL A 103 9.36 -7.15 -22.20
N VAL A 104 10.05 -7.12 -23.33
CA VAL A 104 9.64 -6.35 -24.50
C VAL A 104 8.65 -7.20 -25.31
N VAL A 105 7.52 -6.60 -25.65
CA VAL A 105 6.38 -7.24 -26.31
C VAL A 105 6.09 -6.47 -27.59
N LYS A 106 5.86 -7.17 -28.71
CA LYS A 106 5.56 -6.50 -29.99
C LYS A 106 4.10 -6.04 -29.98
N GLU A 107 3.88 -4.78 -30.28
CA GLU A 107 2.53 -4.27 -30.48
C GLU A 107 2.10 -4.49 -31.93
N ASP A 108 1.12 -5.37 -32.13
CA ASP A 108 0.46 -5.51 -33.43
C ASP A 108 -0.40 -4.25 -33.65
N VAL A 109 0.13 -3.33 -34.45
CA VAL A 109 -0.63 -2.22 -35.02
C VAL A 109 -1.41 -2.83 -36.17
N GLY A 110 -2.74 -2.89 -36.05
CA GLY A 110 -3.59 -3.36 -37.15
C GLY A 110 -3.42 -2.48 -38.41
N GLU A 111 -4.06 -2.86 -39.51
CA GLU A 111 -3.95 -2.17 -40.82
C GLU A 111 -4.26 -0.66 -40.80
N GLU A 112 -4.83 -0.12 -39.72
CA GLU A 112 -5.08 1.32 -39.55
C GLU A 112 -3.81 2.18 -39.37
N GLY A 113 -2.62 1.59 -39.30
CA GLY A 113 -1.36 2.34 -39.19
C GLY A 113 -1.24 3.14 -37.88
N LEU A 114 -0.06 3.73 -37.65
CA LEU A 114 0.14 4.63 -36.52
C LEU A 114 -0.52 5.98 -36.86
N PRO A 115 -1.30 6.61 -35.96
CA PRO A 115 -1.81 7.94 -36.25
C PRO A 115 -0.64 8.92 -36.46
N ALA A 116 -0.74 9.79 -37.46
CA ALA A 116 0.36 10.62 -37.95
C ALA A 116 1.01 11.52 -36.86
N ASP A 117 0.28 11.86 -35.79
CA ASP A 117 0.80 12.59 -34.63
C ASP A 117 1.81 11.76 -33.81
N LEU A 118 1.61 10.45 -33.77
CA LEU A 118 2.45 9.51 -33.05
C LEU A 118 3.70 9.17 -33.83
N GLU A 119 3.55 9.00 -35.14
CA GLU A 119 4.65 8.77 -36.06
C GLU A 119 5.64 9.95 -36.06
N ALA A 120 5.11 11.18 -36.02
CA ALA A 120 5.87 12.41 -35.82
C ALA A 120 6.53 12.47 -34.42
N SER A 121 5.84 12.11 -33.34
CA SER A 121 6.41 12.10 -31.99
C SER A 121 7.49 11.03 -31.77
N ILE A 122 7.47 9.93 -32.52
CA ILE A 122 8.49 8.87 -32.46
C ILE A 122 9.72 9.29 -33.25
N THR A 123 9.54 9.92 -34.41
CA THR A 123 10.65 10.44 -35.22
C THR A 123 11.36 11.62 -34.55
N ASP A 124 10.66 12.45 -33.77
CA ASP A 124 11.25 13.60 -33.07
C ASP A 124 11.94 13.25 -31.74
N ARG A 125 11.69 12.06 -31.17
CA ARG A 125 12.44 11.60 -29.98
C ARG A 125 13.81 11.10 -30.41
N LYS A 126 14.71 12.05 -30.65
CA LYS A 126 16.15 11.83 -30.61
C LYS A 126 16.47 11.21 -29.25
N VAL A 127 16.71 9.89 -29.22
CA VAL A 127 17.13 9.18 -28.00
C VAL A 127 18.47 9.78 -27.61
N ILE A 128 18.47 10.69 -26.63
CA ILE A 128 19.68 11.27 -26.07
C ILE A 128 20.31 10.18 -25.19
N GLY A 129 21.04 9.28 -25.85
CA GLY A 129 21.84 8.26 -25.22
C GLY A 129 23.23 8.28 -25.83
N LYS A 130 24.09 9.22 -25.40
CA LYS A 130 25.53 9.03 -25.56
C LYS A 130 25.90 7.81 -24.73
N THR A 131 26.25 6.71 -25.38
CA THR A 131 26.93 5.58 -24.74
C THR A 131 28.45 5.85 -24.82
N PRO A 132 29.14 6.16 -23.70
CA PRO A 132 30.57 5.96 -23.64
C PRO A 132 30.85 4.46 -23.81
N GLY A 133 31.97 4.09 -24.43
CA GLY A 133 32.37 2.70 -24.59
C GLY A 133 32.46 2.02 -23.22
N ILE A 134 31.64 1.01 -23.00
CA ILE A 134 31.70 0.14 -21.83
C ILE A 134 31.91 -1.26 -22.36
N GLU A 135 33.05 -1.85 -21.99
CA GLU A 135 33.39 -3.25 -22.24
C GLU A 135 32.32 -4.17 -21.65
N GLU A 136 32.02 -5.22 -22.41
CA GLU A 136 30.99 -6.22 -22.14
C GLU A 136 31.43 -7.14 -20.99
N GLU A 137 31.35 -6.65 -19.76
CA GLU A 137 31.46 -7.50 -18.59
C GLU A 137 30.05 -8.02 -18.25
N THR A 138 29.84 -9.32 -18.47
CA THR A 138 28.61 -10.04 -18.11
C THR A 138 28.43 -9.97 -16.59
N ARG A 139 27.87 -8.86 -16.10
CA ARG A 139 27.64 -8.66 -14.67
C ARG A 139 26.57 -9.66 -14.25
N GLN A 140 27.00 -10.77 -13.64
CA GLN A 140 26.09 -11.65 -12.92
C GLN A 140 25.32 -10.75 -11.97
N VAL A 141 24.03 -10.60 -12.22
CA VAL A 141 23.15 -9.90 -11.29
C VAL A 141 23.25 -10.64 -9.98
N SER A 142 23.81 -9.99 -8.97
CA SER A 142 23.72 -10.44 -7.59
C SER A 142 22.24 -10.37 -7.21
N VAL A 143 21.52 -11.44 -7.50
CA VAL A 143 20.09 -11.54 -7.27
C VAL A 143 19.85 -11.55 -5.77
N GLY A 144 19.43 -10.41 -5.24
CA GLY A 144 18.97 -10.24 -3.87
C GLY A 144 20.05 -9.72 -2.91
N GLU A 145 19.97 -8.45 -2.56
CA GLU A 145 20.61 -7.92 -1.34
C GLU A 145 19.93 -8.53 -0.11
N PHE A 146 20.31 -9.77 0.25
CA PHE A 146 19.79 -10.51 1.39
C PHE A 146 19.84 -9.71 2.70
N GLY A 147 20.83 -8.81 2.84
CA GLY A 147 21.00 -7.97 4.04
C GLY A 147 19.89 -6.93 4.27
N SER A 148 19.27 -6.39 3.20
CA SER A 148 18.24 -5.35 3.35
C SER A 148 16.90 -5.88 3.88
N ASN A 149 16.59 -7.14 3.58
CA ASN A 149 15.38 -7.83 4.04
C ASN A 149 15.46 -8.19 5.53
N PHE A 150 16.63 -8.65 5.99
CA PHE A 150 16.83 -9.00 7.39
C PHE A 150 16.63 -7.81 8.32
N VAL A 151 17.20 -6.64 7.98
CA VAL A 151 17.05 -5.41 8.79
C VAL A 151 15.58 -5.01 8.88
N LYS A 152 14.85 -5.01 7.76
CA LYS A 152 13.42 -4.67 7.75
C LYS A 152 12.57 -5.69 8.50
N ALA A 153 12.89 -6.98 8.40
CA ALA A 153 12.24 -8.02 9.18
C ALA A 153 12.48 -7.84 10.69
N ALA A 154 13.72 -7.55 11.11
CA ALA A 154 14.04 -7.28 12.51
C ALA A 154 13.30 -6.04 13.04
N ILE A 155 13.25 -4.97 12.25
CA ILE A 155 12.48 -3.76 12.58
C ILE A 155 10.98 -4.09 12.68
N SER A 156 10.41 -4.84 11.73
CA SER A 156 9.00 -5.28 11.78
C SER A 156 8.71 -6.15 13.00
N ALA A 157 9.64 -7.01 13.41
CA ALA A 157 9.49 -7.84 14.60
C ALA A 157 9.51 -7.01 15.88
N ALA A 158 10.45 -6.06 16.02
CA ALA A 158 10.50 -5.15 17.16
C ALA A 158 9.22 -4.29 17.25
N GLN A 159 8.74 -3.79 16.10
CA GLN A 159 7.48 -3.06 15.99
C GLN A 159 6.28 -3.90 16.43
N LEU A 160 6.21 -5.16 15.98
CA LEU A 160 5.15 -6.07 16.37
C LEU A 160 5.17 -6.32 17.88
N VAL A 161 6.34 -6.57 18.47
CA VAL A 161 6.48 -6.75 19.93
C VAL A 161 6.03 -5.50 20.69
N TYR A 162 6.44 -4.32 20.24
CA TYR A 162 6.04 -3.06 20.87
C TYR A 162 4.52 -2.85 20.80
N ALA A 163 3.93 -3.02 19.61
CA ALA A 163 2.50 -2.87 19.39
C ALA A 163 1.68 -3.90 20.20
N LEU A 164 2.14 -5.14 20.28
CA LEU A 164 1.54 -6.18 21.13
C LEU A 164 1.68 -5.86 22.61
N SER A 165 2.80 -5.27 23.06
CA SER A 165 2.95 -4.80 24.43
C SER A 165 1.95 -3.69 24.77
N THR A 166 1.74 -2.73 23.85
CA THR A 166 0.72 -1.69 23.99
C THR A 166 -0.68 -2.30 24.07
N LEU A 167 -1.00 -3.25 23.20
CA LEU A 167 -2.30 -3.94 23.20
C LEU A 167 -2.51 -4.75 24.49
N TYR A 168 -1.48 -5.48 24.93
CA TYR A 168 -1.51 -6.24 26.17
C TYR A 168 -1.79 -5.32 27.36
N ARG A 169 -1.05 -4.21 27.50
CA ARG A 169 -1.29 -3.21 28.56
C ARG A 169 -2.69 -2.63 28.52
N THR A 170 -3.24 -2.43 27.31
CA THR A 170 -4.61 -1.94 27.11
C THR A 170 -5.63 -2.97 27.61
N SER A 171 -5.43 -4.25 27.31
CA SER A 171 -6.34 -5.34 27.70
C SER A 171 -6.17 -5.87 29.12
N ALA A 172 -4.97 -5.73 29.71
CA ALA A 172 -4.62 -6.35 30.99
C ALA A 172 -5.39 -5.76 32.17
N ILE A 173 -5.86 -4.52 32.07
CA ILE A 173 -6.61 -3.82 33.12
C ILE A 173 -8.07 -3.70 32.68
N ARG A 174 -8.79 -4.82 32.60
CA ARG A 174 -10.12 -4.85 31.98
C ARG A 174 -11.18 -4.06 32.76
N ASP A 175 -11.18 -4.15 34.08
CA ASP A 175 -12.27 -3.62 34.93
C ASP A 175 -12.08 -2.15 35.35
N TYR A 176 -10.87 -1.60 35.18
CA TYR A 176 -10.56 -0.23 35.60
C TYR A 176 -9.63 0.52 34.63
N GLY A 177 -9.24 -0.13 33.54
CA GLY A 177 -8.32 0.43 32.57
C GLY A 177 -9.02 1.12 31.42
N GLN A 178 -8.27 1.26 30.32
CA GLN A 178 -8.78 1.90 29.11
C GLN A 178 -10.03 1.21 28.55
N LEU A 179 -10.13 -0.12 28.63
CA LEU A 179 -11.30 -0.84 28.12
C LEU A 179 -12.57 -0.58 28.92
N TYR A 180 -12.48 -0.43 30.25
CA TYR A 180 -13.63 -0.05 31.07
C TYR A 180 -14.10 1.37 30.73
N ARG A 181 -13.15 2.30 30.65
CA ARG A 181 -13.41 3.73 30.44
C ARG A 181 -13.92 4.04 29.03
N TYR A 182 -13.20 3.55 28.02
CA TYR A 182 -13.39 3.93 26.63
C TYR A 182 -13.95 2.80 25.74
N GLY A 183 -14.02 1.56 26.24
CA GLY A 183 -14.58 0.43 25.48
C GLY A 183 -13.83 0.15 24.18
N TYR A 184 -14.57 -0.07 23.10
CA TYR A 184 -14.00 -0.22 21.75
C TYR A 184 -13.28 1.02 21.22
N ALA A 185 -13.50 2.19 21.83
CA ALA A 185 -12.85 3.44 21.45
C ALA A 185 -11.53 3.68 22.20
N ALA A 186 -11.11 2.75 23.05
CA ALA A 186 -9.86 2.86 23.79
C ALA A 186 -8.69 3.15 22.84
N PHE A 187 -7.94 4.22 23.12
CA PHE A 187 -6.85 4.66 22.27
C PHE A 187 -5.77 3.59 22.08
N GLY A 188 -5.54 2.71 23.06
CA GLY A 188 -4.62 1.58 22.91
C GLY A 188 -5.07 0.51 21.90
N LEU A 189 -6.37 0.41 21.58
CA LEU A 189 -6.89 -0.49 20.54
C LEU A 189 -6.67 0.05 19.12
N SER A 190 -6.41 1.36 18.98
CA SER A 190 -6.08 1.98 17.69
C SER A 190 -4.79 1.43 17.07
N VAL A 191 -3.97 0.76 17.87
CA VAL A 191 -2.71 0.14 17.47
C VAL A 191 -2.94 -1.18 16.71
N VAL A 192 -4.11 -1.82 16.88
CA VAL A 192 -4.40 -3.14 16.29
C VAL A 192 -4.18 -3.19 14.77
N PRO A 193 -4.66 -2.23 13.95
CA PRO A 193 -4.39 -2.22 12.52
C PRO A 193 -2.90 -2.16 12.17
N TYR A 194 -2.09 -1.48 12.99
CA TYR A 194 -0.65 -1.32 12.78
C TYR A 194 0.14 -2.53 13.27
N ALA A 195 -0.28 -3.16 14.36
CA ALA A 195 0.23 -4.46 14.79
C ALA A 195 -0.01 -5.51 13.69
N TRP A 196 -1.22 -5.55 13.14
CA TRP A 196 -1.59 -6.43 12.03
C TRP A 196 -0.77 -6.16 10.77
N MET A 197 -0.62 -4.90 10.40
CA MET A 197 0.24 -4.48 9.29
C MET A 197 1.70 -4.88 9.51
N SER A 198 2.22 -4.77 10.74
CA SER A 198 3.59 -5.19 11.07
C SER A 198 3.80 -6.68 10.93
N LEU A 199 2.82 -7.48 11.34
CA LEU A 199 2.83 -8.93 11.16
C LEU A 199 2.89 -9.29 9.67
N ILE A 200 2.08 -8.63 8.85
CA ILE A 200 2.08 -8.84 7.40
C ILE A 200 3.40 -8.37 6.78
N ASN A 201 3.93 -7.21 7.18
CA ASN A 201 5.23 -6.72 6.71
C ASN A 201 6.37 -7.65 7.12
N LEU A 202 6.34 -8.20 8.34
CA LEU A 202 7.30 -9.20 8.79
C LEU A 202 7.24 -10.45 7.91
N ALA A 203 6.04 -11.01 7.71
CA ALA A 203 5.85 -12.15 6.83
C ALA A 203 6.32 -11.86 5.40
N GLY A 204 6.00 -10.68 4.85
CA GLY A 204 6.46 -10.25 3.53
C GLY A 204 7.97 -10.13 3.45
N ASN A 205 8.63 -9.51 4.44
CA ASN A 205 10.09 -9.38 4.43
C ASN A 205 10.82 -10.74 4.62
N LEU A 206 10.16 -11.73 5.23
CA LEU A 206 10.69 -13.10 5.37
C LEU A 206 10.42 -13.98 4.13
N LEU A 207 9.26 -13.82 3.49
CA LEU A 207 8.80 -14.68 2.39
C LEU A 207 9.07 -14.09 1.00
N CYS A 208 9.43 -12.80 0.90
CA CYS A 208 9.58 -12.09 -0.37
C CYS A 208 10.95 -11.41 -0.49
N PRO A 209 11.74 -11.77 -1.52
CA PRO A 209 12.99 -11.11 -1.83
C PRO A 209 12.72 -9.71 -2.39
N ARG A 210 13.53 -8.74 -1.99
CA ARG A 210 13.39 -7.35 -2.41
C ARG A 210 14.32 -7.02 -3.56
N TYR A 211 13.78 -6.27 -4.51
CA TYR A 211 14.50 -5.74 -5.66
C TYR A 211 14.30 -4.23 -5.69
N SER A 212 15.39 -3.46 -5.75
CA SER A 212 15.35 -2.00 -5.87
C SER A 212 14.98 -1.56 -7.29
N SER A 213 15.34 -2.36 -8.29
CA SER A 213 15.16 -2.07 -9.72
C SER A 213 14.38 -3.17 -10.43
N MET A 214 13.84 -2.84 -11.59
CA MET A 214 13.34 -3.82 -12.54
C MET A 214 14.44 -4.21 -13.53
N TYR A 215 14.42 -5.46 -13.97
CA TYR A 215 15.41 -6.07 -14.84
C TYR A 215 14.79 -6.50 -16.16
N ILE A 216 15.46 -6.23 -17.26
CA ILE A 216 14.98 -6.62 -18.60
C ILE A 216 15.40 -8.06 -18.89
N VAL A 217 14.48 -8.86 -19.43
CA VAL A 217 14.69 -10.22 -19.91
C VAL A 217 14.62 -10.24 -21.44
N ARG A 218 15.48 -11.05 -22.08
CA ARG A 218 15.59 -11.17 -23.54
C ARG A 218 14.34 -11.87 -24.08
N SER A 219 13.69 -11.24 -25.06
CA SER A 219 12.55 -11.76 -25.81
C SER A 219 12.85 -11.72 -27.31
N LYS A 220 12.08 -12.44 -28.12
CA LYS A 220 12.18 -12.37 -29.59
C LYS A 220 11.94 -10.94 -30.08
N ALA A 221 11.00 -10.21 -29.48
CA ALA A 221 10.76 -8.81 -29.82
C ALA A 221 11.99 -7.92 -29.54
N LEU A 222 12.72 -8.16 -28.44
CA LEU A 222 13.97 -7.44 -28.18
C LEU A 222 15.05 -7.80 -29.20
N ASP A 223 15.16 -9.09 -29.56
CA ASP A 223 16.10 -9.53 -30.59
C ASP A 223 15.76 -8.95 -31.98
N GLU A 224 14.47 -8.80 -32.33
CA GLU A 224 14.03 -8.13 -33.56
C GLU A 224 14.40 -6.64 -33.56
N LEU A 225 14.29 -5.96 -32.41
CA LEU A 225 14.71 -4.56 -32.26
C LEU A 225 16.23 -4.37 -32.33
N GLU A 226 17.00 -5.35 -31.83
CA GLU A 226 18.47 -5.35 -31.89
C GLU A 226 19.01 -5.87 -33.25
N GLY A 227 18.23 -6.72 -33.92
CA GLY A 227 18.60 -7.58 -35.04
C GLY A 227 18.23 -7.07 -36.42
N ASP A 228 17.71 -5.84 -36.54
CA ASP A 228 17.54 -5.14 -37.83
C ASP A 228 18.91 -4.68 -38.39
N LYS A 229 19.84 -5.64 -38.50
CA LYS A 229 21.23 -5.52 -38.96
C LYS A 229 21.37 -5.83 -40.46
N THR A 230 20.28 -6.20 -41.14
CA THR A 230 20.33 -6.85 -42.47
C THR A 230 19.95 -5.94 -43.63
N SER A 231 19.96 -4.63 -43.47
CA SER A 231 19.84 -3.70 -44.61
C SER A 231 20.64 -2.43 -44.38
N GLN A 232 21.82 -2.42 -45.02
CA GLN A 232 22.69 -1.29 -45.37
C GLN A 232 23.09 -0.30 -44.26
N SER A 233 24.41 -0.18 -44.12
CA SER A 233 25.21 0.83 -43.45
C SER A 233 24.47 2.00 -42.80
N GLU A 234 24.84 2.26 -41.54
CA GLU A 234 24.61 3.51 -40.79
C GLU A 234 23.38 3.65 -39.87
N LYS A 235 22.53 2.62 -39.69
CA LYS A 235 21.57 2.57 -38.57
C LYS A 235 22.10 1.72 -37.42
N LYS A 236 23.10 2.24 -36.72
CA LYS A 236 23.51 1.73 -35.40
C LYS A 236 22.27 1.75 -34.50
N SER A 237 21.91 0.56 -33.97
CA SER A 237 20.74 0.28 -33.12
C SER A 237 20.15 1.52 -32.44
N ILE A 238 18.91 1.88 -32.79
CA ILE A 238 18.18 3.00 -32.17
C ILE A 238 17.90 2.68 -30.68
N TYR A 239 17.98 1.41 -30.27
CA TYR A 239 17.66 0.93 -28.93
C TYR A 239 18.68 -0.11 -28.42
N PRO A 240 19.93 0.28 -28.13
CA PRO A 240 20.89 -0.66 -27.54
C PRO A 240 20.48 -0.95 -26.10
N VAL A 241 20.09 -2.20 -25.81
CA VAL A 241 19.78 -2.67 -24.45
C VAL A 241 20.91 -3.58 -23.98
N SER A 242 21.78 -3.06 -23.11
CA SER A 242 22.82 -3.86 -22.45
C SER A 242 22.35 -4.38 -21.09
N GLY A 243 22.98 -5.46 -20.59
CA GLY A 243 22.74 -5.96 -19.23
C GLY A 243 21.45 -6.78 -19.02
N VAL A 244 21.01 -7.51 -20.05
CA VAL A 244 19.82 -8.37 -19.98
C VAL A 244 20.07 -9.59 -19.08
N VAL A 245 19.13 -9.90 -18.17
CA VAL A 245 19.38 -10.84 -17.05
C VAL A 245 19.07 -12.31 -17.35
N GLY A 246 18.61 -12.61 -18.56
CA GLY A 246 18.26 -13.96 -18.99
C GLY A 246 17.43 -13.95 -20.27
N ARG A 247 17.08 -15.14 -20.78
CA ARG A 247 16.19 -15.29 -21.93
C ARG A 247 14.89 -15.96 -21.51
N ILE A 248 13.77 -15.43 -21.97
CA ILE A 248 12.46 -16.02 -21.72
C ILE A 248 12.23 -17.22 -22.63
N ASP A 249 11.54 -18.23 -22.11
CA ASP A 249 11.10 -19.38 -22.90
C ASP A 249 10.01 -18.99 -23.91
N LYS A 250 9.97 -19.68 -25.05
CA LYS A 250 9.05 -19.38 -26.17
C LYS A 250 7.57 -19.53 -25.79
N ASP A 251 7.22 -20.54 -24.98
CA ASP A 251 5.84 -20.75 -24.55
C ASP A 251 5.41 -19.67 -23.56
N THR A 252 6.33 -19.24 -22.69
CA THR A 252 6.10 -18.13 -21.76
C THR A 252 5.94 -16.81 -22.50
N GLU A 253 6.78 -16.55 -23.50
CA GLU A 253 6.68 -15.37 -24.36
C GLU A 253 5.31 -15.31 -25.08
N LYS A 254 4.87 -16.44 -25.64
CA LYS A 254 3.56 -16.55 -26.29
C LYS A 254 2.42 -16.26 -25.32
N LYS A 255 2.46 -16.83 -24.10
CA LYS A 255 1.46 -16.56 -23.06
C LYS A 255 1.39 -15.09 -22.68
N ILE A 256 2.55 -14.42 -22.59
CA ILE A 256 2.62 -12.99 -22.28
C ILE A 256 2.03 -12.16 -23.43
N GLN A 257 2.35 -12.50 -24.68
CA GLN A 257 1.77 -11.86 -25.87
C GLN A 257 0.24 -12.02 -25.88
N ASP A 258 -0.26 -13.25 -25.68
CA ASP A 258 -1.70 -13.54 -25.66
C ASP A 258 -2.42 -12.79 -24.54
N GLU A 259 -1.83 -12.73 -23.34
CA GLU A 259 -2.39 -11.99 -22.21
C GLU A 259 -2.38 -10.48 -22.46
N TYR A 260 -1.31 -9.96 -23.09
CA TYR A 260 -1.22 -8.57 -23.51
C TYR A 260 -2.34 -8.21 -24.50
N VAL A 261 -2.55 -9.04 -25.54
CA VAL A 261 -3.63 -8.86 -26.53
C VAL A 261 -5.00 -8.95 -25.86
N LYS A 262 -5.26 -9.97 -25.03
CA LYS A 262 -6.52 -10.14 -24.30
C LYS A 262 -6.84 -8.95 -23.39
N ARG A 263 -5.84 -8.40 -22.70
CA ARG A 263 -6.00 -7.19 -21.85
C ARG A 263 -6.37 -5.97 -22.69
N LYS A 264 -5.69 -5.78 -23.83
CA LYS A 264 -5.99 -4.69 -24.78
C LYS A 264 -7.42 -4.80 -25.31
N GLU A 265 -7.85 -6.00 -25.71
CA GLU A 265 -9.22 -6.25 -26.19
C GLU A 265 -10.29 -6.08 -25.12
N ARG A 266 -10.05 -6.56 -23.89
CA ARG A 266 -10.94 -6.30 -22.75
C ARG A 266 -11.14 -4.80 -22.56
N SER A 267 -10.04 -4.05 -22.55
CA SER A 267 -10.11 -2.58 -22.43
C SER A 267 -10.90 -1.95 -23.57
N LYS A 268 -10.68 -2.36 -24.84
CA LYS A 268 -11.45 -1.85 -26.00
C LYS A 268 -12.94 -2.16 -25.90
N ARG A 269 -13.31 -3.40 -25.54
CA ARG A 269 -14.72 -3.81 -25.36
C ARG A 269 -15.42 -3.01 -24.27
N TRP A 270 -14.74 -2.76 -23.15
CA TRP A 270 -15.27 -1.95 -22.05
C TRP A 270 -15.52 -0.50 -22.48
N ILE A 271 -14.57 0.14 -23.17
CA ILE A 271 -14.73 1.51 -23.71
C ILE A 271 -15.96 1.57 -24.64
N LYS A 272 -16.12 0.59 -25.55
CA LYS A 272 -17.27 0.51 -26.45
C LYS A 272 -18.60 0.33 -25.71
N ARG A 273 -18.63 -0.41 -24.61
CA ARG A 273 -19.84 -0.56 -23.79
C ARG A 273 -20.22 0.75 -23.09
N LEU A 274 -19.24 1.51 -22.60
CA LEU A 274 -19.45 2.78 -21.91
C LEU A 274 -19.89 3.89 -22.87
N SER A 275 -19.33 3.95 -24.09
CA SER A 275 -19.82 4.87 -25.12
C SER A 275 -21.30 4.63 -25.45
N ASN A 276 -21.71 3.37 -25.54
CA ASN A 276 -23.10 2.99 -25.83
C ASN A 276 -24.08 3.33 -24.69
N VAL A 277 -23.60 3.41 -23.44
CA VAL A 277 -24.42 3.87 -22.29
C VAL A 277 -24.69 5.38 -22.41
N GLY A 278 -23.71 6.14 -22.88
CA GLY A 278 -23.85 7.57 -23.16
C GLY A 278 -24.96 7.92 -24.14
N GLU A 279 -25.10 7.13 -25.20
CA GLU A 279 -26.11 7.34 -26.25
C GLU A 279 -27.55 7.22 -25.74
N LYS A 280 -27.76 6.42 -24.68
CA LYS A 280 -29.08 6.14 -24.08
C LYS A 280 -29.56 7.18 -23.07
N LEU A 281 -28.80 8.25 -22.81
CA LEU A 281 -29.21 9.30 -21.87
C LEU A 281 -30.33 10.20 -22.45
N PRO A 282 -31.45 10.39 -21.73
CA PRO A 282 -32.69 10.97 -22.28
C PRO A 282 -32.67 12.50 -22.47
N SER A 283 -31.72 13.24 -21.88
CA SER A 283 -31.69 14.71 -21.97
C SER A 283 -30.46 15.24 -22.69
N ARG A 284 -30.65 16.29 -23.51
CA ARG A 284 -29.56 17.03 -24.19
C ARG A 284 -28.56 17.66 -23.20
N LYS A 285 -28.97 17.92 -21.95
CA LYS A 285 -28.10 18.45 -20.88
C LYS A 285 -27.19 17.35 -20.34
N TRP A 286 -27.72 16.16 -20.13
CA TRP A 286 -26.94 14.98 -19.74
C TRP A 286 -26.00 14.53 -20.84
N LYS A 287 -26.43 14.59 -22.12
CA LYS A 287 -25.53 14.32 -23.26
C LYS A 287 -24.37 15.30 -23.30
N ARG A 288 -24.59 16.61 -23.11
CA ARG A 288 -23.49 17.60 -23.05
C ARG A 288 -22.57 17.45 -21.84
N LEU A 289 -23.10 17.09 -20.67
CA LEU A 289 -22.32 16.78 -19.46
C LEU A 289 -21.55 15.46 -19.58
N PHE A 290 -22.07 14.51 -20.35
CA PHE A 290 -21.39 13.26 -20.69
C PHE A 290 -20.30 13.56 -21.74
N GLU A 291 -20.63 14.18 -22.87
CA GLU A 291 -19.73 14.54 -23.98
C GLU A 291 -18.59 15.51 -23.61
N SER A 292 -18.62 16.17 -22.45
CA SER A 292 -17.43 16.87 -21.97
C SER A 292 -16.33 15.85 -21.70
N ALA A 293 -15.35 15.77 -22.61
CA ALA A 293 -14.24 14.83 -22.62
C ALA A 293 -13.61 14.45 -21.25
N PRO A 294 -13.45 15.35 -20.26
CA PRO A 294 -12.93 14.97 -18.96
C PRO A 294 -13.88 14.10 -18.10
N THR A 295 -15.21 14.25 -18.17
CA THR A 295 -16.13 13.53 -17.28
C THR A 295 -16.31 12.06 -17.69
N ILE A 296 -16.43 11.77 -18.99
CA ILE A 296 -16.38 10.39 -19.52
C ILE A 296 -15.06 9.74 -19.14
N ALA A 297 -13.91 10.38 -19.41
CA ALA A 297 -12.62 9.76 -19.14
C ALA A 297 -12.40 9.46 -17.65
N VAL A 298 -12.87 10.33 -16.76
CA VAL A 298 -12.81 10.15 -15.31
C VAL A 298 -13.75 9.03 -14.85
N LEU A 299 -14.99 9.00 -15.36
CA LEU A 299 -15.97 7.97 -15.02
C LEU A 299 -15.56 6.60 -15.60
N GLU A 300 -15.02 6.56 -16.81
CA GLU A 300 -14.42 5.37 -17.43
C GLU A 300 -13.23 4.86 -16.63
N ALA A 301 -12.33 5.76 -16.20
CA ALA A 301 -11.22 5.42 -15.32
C ALA A 301 -11.74 4.84 -14.00
N PHE A 302 -12.75 5.47 -13.39
CA PHE A 302 -13.33 5.07 -12.10
C PHE A 302 -14.09 3.74 -12.16
N LEU A 303 -14.91 3.51 -13.19
CA LEU A 303 -15.67 2.26 -13.34
C LEU A 303 -14.77 1.09 -13.70
N ALA A 304 -13.80 1.30 -14.60
CA ALA A 304 -12.83 0.27 -14.94
C ALA A 304 -11.86 -0.01 -13.77
N TYR A 305 -11.57 1.00 -12.95
CA TYR A 305 -10.88 0.86 -11.67
C TYR A 305 -11.66 -0.02 -10.70
N PHE A 306 -12.97 0.20 -10.58
CA PHE A 306 -13.80 -0.57 -9.65
C PHE A 306 -13.97 -2.02 -10.13
N SER A 307 -14.16 -2.25 -11.44
CA SER A 307 -14.38 -3.59 -11.99
C SER A 307 -13.16 -4.50 -11.92
N GLU A 308 -11.96 -3.98 -12.20
CA GLU A 308 -10.71 -4.76 -12.08
C GLU A 308 -10.35 -5.00 -10.61
N SER A 309 -10.67 -4.05 -9.73
CA SER A 309 -10.44 -4.21 -8.28
C SER A 309 -11.36 -5.27 -7.68
N LEU A 310 -12.64 -5.34 -8.07
CA LEU A 310 -13.61 -6.29 -7.51
C LEU A 310 -13.19 -7.77 -7.61
N VAL A 311 -12.43 -8.15 -8.65
CA VAL A 311 -11.94 -9.52 -8.83
C VAL A 311 -10.81 -9.87 -7.84
N HIS A 312 -10.04 -8.87 -7.42
CA HIS A 312 -8.87 -9.05 -6.54
C HIS A 312 -9.13 -8.62 -5.08
N LEU A 313 -10.28 -7.99 -4.79
CA LEU A 313 -10.62 -7.45 -3.47
C LEU A 313 -11.06 -8.46 -2.37
N PRO A 314 -11.65 -9.64 -2.64
CA PRO A 314 -12.22 -10.45 -1.55
C PRO A 314 -11.21 -10.84 -0.48
N LEU A 315 -10.03 -11.34 -0.88
CA LEU A 315 -9.00 -11.77 0.05
C LEU A 315 -8.35 -10.59 0.80
N PRO A 316 -7.87 -9.51 0.13
CA PRO A 316 -7.36 -8.32 0.82
C PRO A 316 -8.37 -7.67 1.77
N PHE A 317 -9.67 -7.68 1.43
CA PHE A 317 -10.71 -7.14 2.31
C PHE A 317 -10.88 -7.99 3.57
N VAL A 318 -10.91 -9.32 3.45
CA VAL A 318 -10.95 -10.24 4.60
C VAL A 318 -9.72 -10.05 5.49
N ILE A 319 -8.53 -9.90 4.90
CA ILE A 319 -7.30 -9.64 5.66
C ILE A 319 -7.38 -8.26 6.34
N ALA A 320 -7.90 -7.24 5.66
CA ALA A 320 -8.00 -5.88 6.19
C ALA A 320 -9.06 -5.70 7.29
N THR A 321 -10.04 -6.60 7.41
CA THR A 321 -11.06 -6.58 8.47
C THR A 321 -10.65 -7.32 9.75
N ALA A 322 -9.55 -8.07 9.75
CA ALA A 322 -9.05 -8.76 10.94
C ALA A 322 -8.89 -7.83 12.18
N PRO A 323 -8.39 -6.59 12.06
CA PRO A 323 -8.36 -5.65 13.18
C PRO A 323 -9.72 -5.37 13.82
N ILE A 324 -10.78 -5.30 13.01
CA ILE A 324 -12.15 -5.08 13.49
C ILE A 324 -12.60 -6.29 14.33
N ALA A 325 -12.33 -7.51 13.84
CA ALA A 325 -12.65 -8.73 14.57
C ALA A 325 -11.89 -8.82 15.91
N ILE A 326 -10.62 -8.43 15.93
CA ILE A 326 -9.81 -8.38 17.17
C ILE A 326 -10.40 -7.39 18.18
N VAL A 327 -10.71 -6.16 17.74
CA VAL A 327 -11.34 -5.15 18.61
C VAL A 327 -12.70 -5.64 19.12
N GLY A 328 -13.50 -6.24 18.24
CA GLY A 328 -14.78 -6.85 18.60
C GLY A 328 -14.64 -7.97 19.62
N GLY A 329 -13.66 -8.86 19.45
CA GLY A 329 -13.39 -9.95 20.40
C GLY A 329 -12.91 -9.47 21.77
N LEU A 330 -12.08 -8.43 21.82
CA LEU A 330 -11.55 -7.88 23.08
C LEU A 330 -12.60 -7.09 23.86
N THR A 331 -13.51 -6.40 23.17
CA THR A 331 -14.43 -5.42 23.79
C THR A 331 -15.90 -5.80 23.75
N GLY A 332 -16.27 -6.80 22.95
CA GLY A 332 -17.67 -7.08 22.61
C GLY A 332 -18.36 -5.90 21.91
N PHE A 333 -17.59 -4.96 21.35
CA PHE A 333 -18.07 -3.64 20.91
C PHE A 333 -18.85 -2.86 21.97
N SER A 334 -18.51 -3.06 23.25
CA SER A 334 -19.04 -2.25 24.35
C SER A 334 -18.46 -0.82 24.28
N PRO A 335 -19.28 0.24 24.40
CA PRO A 335 -18.81 1.62 24.26
C PRO A 335 -17.92 2.09 25.41
N GLY A 336 -17.86 1.41 26.55
CA GLY A 336 -17.19 1.90 27.77
C GLY A 336 -18.04 2.94 28.50
N HIS A 337 -17.78 3.12 29.79
CA HIS A 337 -18.66 3.90 30.67
C HIS A 337 -18.48 5.42 30.57
N GLU A 338 -17.29 5.87 30.19
CA GLU A 338 -16.93 7.29 30.16
C GLU A 338 -16.58 7.78 28.74
N SER A 339 -16.86 6.98 27.71
CA SER A 339 -16.54 7.34 26.33
C SER A 339 -17.49 8.40 25.78
N GLU A 340 -16.92 9.45 25.21
CA GLU A 340 -17.68 10.44 24.51
C GLU A 340 -18.12 9.94 23.12
N LEU A 341 -19.15 10.57 22.54
CA LEU A 341 -19.65 10.17 21.23
C LEU A 341 -18.61 10.39 20.12
N TYR A 342 -17.90 11.53 20.14
CA TYR A 342 -16.90 11.83 19.11
C TYR A 342 -15.72 10.87 19.18
N GLN A 343 -15.33 10.42 20.38
CA GLN A 343 -14.27 9.43 20.57
C GLN A 343 -14.65 8.12 19.87
N ARG A 344 -15.86 7.63 20.14
CA ARG A 344 -16.39 6.40 19.54
C ARG A 344 -16.51 6.48 18.03
N VAL A 345 -17.10 7.57 17.51
CA VAL A 345 -17.33 7.74 16.07
C VAL A 345 -16.02 7.85 15.31
N LEU A 346 -15.08 8.70 15.76
CA LEU A 346 -13.83 8.91 15.04
C LEU A 346 -12.95 7.66 15.04
N MET A 347 -12.85 6.97 16.19
CA MET A 347 -12.05 5.74 16.30
C MET A 347 -12.62 4.61 15.43
N LEU A 348 -13.93 4.40 15.46
CA LEU A 348 -14.58 3.37 14.66
C LEU A 348 -14.57 3.71 13.16
N MET A 349 -14.86 4.96 12.79
CA MET A 349 -14.84 5.42 11.40
C MET A 349 -13.45 5.29 10.80
N TRP A 350 -12.40 5.65 11.55
CA TRP A 350 -11.02 5.47 11.12
C TRP A 350 -10.69 4.01 10.80
N MET A 351 -11.03 3.08 11.70
CA MET A 351 -10.79 1.65 11.50
C MET A 351 -11.60 1.10 10.31
N LEU A 352 -12.88 1.44 10.21
CA LEU A 352 -13.75 0.99 9.11
C LEU A 352 -13.29 1.54 7.75
N PHE A 353 -12.91 2.81 7.67
CA PHE A 353 -12.44 3.41 6.43
C PHE A 353 -11.08 2.83 6.03
N GLY A 354 -10.20 2.61 7.01
CA GLY A 354 -8.93 1.91 6.78
C GLY A 354 -9.13 0.52 6.18
N ALA A 355 -10.08 -0.26 6.71
CA ALA A 355 -10.38 -1.60 6.24
C ALA A 355 -11.14 -1.64 4.90
N ALA A 356 -12.08 -0.72 4.68
CA ALA A 356 -12.95 -0.74 3.49
C ALA A 356 -12.39 0.03 2.30
N VAL A 357 -11.83 1.23 2.56
CA VAL A 357 -11.35 2.15 1.52
C VAL A 357 -9.87 1.91 1.22
N GLY A 358 -9.09 1.52 2.24
CA GLY A 358 -7.66 1.24 2.07
C GLY A 358 -7.35 0.26 0.93
N PRO A 359 -7.93 -0.95 0.90
CA PRO A 359 -7.70 -1.92 -0.18
C PRO A 359 -8.09 -1.42 -1.57
N VAL A 360 -9.16 -0.63 -1.65
CA VAL A 360 -9.64 -0.01 -2.89
C VAL A 360 -8.60 1.00 -3.39
N LEU A 361 -8.13 1.89 -2.52
CA LEU A 361 -7.10 2.89 -2.87
C LEU A 361 -5.74 2.26 -3.17
N ALA A 362 -5.38 1.15 -2.52
CA ALA A 362 -4.12 0.45 -2.73
C ALA A 362 -4.00 -0.13 -4.14
N HIS A 363 -5.01 -0.88 -4.58
CA HIS A 363 -5.04 -1.42 -5.94
C HIS A 363 -5.17 -0.30 -6.96
N GLY A 364 -5.94 0.72 -6.62
CA GLY A 364 -6.35 1.76 -7.53
C GLY A 364 -5.37 2.89 -7.80
N GLY A 365 -4.78 3.44 -6.73
CA GLY A 365 -3.84 4.56 -6.81
C GLY A 365 -2.54 4.18 -7.52
N GLU A 366 -2.16 2.90 -7.49
CA GLU A 366 -0.99 2.39 -8.19
C GLU A 366 -1.13 2.44 -9.72
N TYR A 367 -2.33 2.22 -10.27
CA TYR A 367 -2.56 2.39 -11.71
C TYR A 367 -2.56 3.87 -12.14
N ALA A 368 -2.83 4.79 -11.21
CA ALA A 368 -2.97 6.22 -11.48
C ALA A 368 -1.65 7.00 -11.33
N ILE A 369 -0.83 6.67 -10.33
CA ILE A 369 0.36 7.46 -9.94
C ILE A 369 1.62 6.93 -10.62
N GLU A 370 1.81 5.60 -10.65
CA GLU A 370 2.93 4.93 -11.32
C GLU A 370 2.46 3.63 -11.98
N PRO A 371 1.75 3.69 -13.12
CA PRO A 371 1.51 2.49 -13.90
C PRO A 371 2.88 1.86 -14.24
N ARG A 372 3.01 0.54 -14.04
CA ARG A 372 4.24 -0.18 -14.41
C ARG A 372 4.67 0.25 -15.81
N PRO A 373 5.96 0.52 -16.04
CA PRO A 373 6.42 1.04 -17.32
C PRO A 373 6.13 0.01 -18.42
N ILE A 374 5.03 0.21 -19.15
CA ILE A 374 4.90 -0.29 -20.50
C ILE A 374 5.72 0.69 -21.35
N LEU A 375 7.04 0.46 -21.41
CA LEU A 375 7.91 1.20 -22.33
C LEU A 375 7.42 0.92 -23.76
N GLY A 376 6.87 1.95 -24.42
CA GLY A 376 6.39 1.86 -25.81
C GLY A 376 4.87 1.74 -25.99
N GLY A 377 4.14 1.29 -24.97
CA GLY A 377 2.68 1.23 -25.03
C GLY A 377 2.06 2.60 -24.73
N ILE A 378 1.90 3.44 -25.75
CA ILE A 378 1.03 4.62 -25.66
C ILE A 378 -0.41 4.11 -25.72
N THR A 379 -0.83 3.39 -24.68
CA THR A 379 -2.25 3.17 -24.45
C THR A 379 -2.86 4.55 -24.17
N ARG A 380 -4.01 4.84 -24.79
CA ARG A 380 -4.83 6.04 -24.53
C ARG A 380 -5.00 6.33 -23.02
N ARG A 381 -4.94 5.27 -22.18
CA ARG A 381 -4.94 5.28 -20.72
C ARG A 381 -3.74 6.01 -20.08
N GLY A 382 -2.52 5.85 -20.61
CA GLY A 382 -1.35 6.62 -20.18
C GLY A 382 -1.43 8.11 -20.57
N ARG A 383 -2.21 8.46 -21.60
CA ARG A 383 -2.49 9.85 -22.00
C ARG A 383 -3.51 10.51 -21.06
N ILE A 384 -4.48 9.76 -20.53
CA ILE A 384 -5.51 10.26 -19.58
C ILE A 384 -4.90 10.53 -18.20
N GLY A 385 -4.03 9.63 -17.70
CA GLY A 385 -3.34 9.81 -16.43
C GLY A 385 -2.27 10.92 -16.43
N ARG A 386 -1.64 11.19 -17.60
CA ARG A 386 -0.52 12.15 -17.69
C ARG A 386 -0.93 13.59 -18.02
N LYS A 387 -2.18 13.88 -18.43
CA LYS A 387 -2.59 15.22 -18.89
C LYS A 387 -3.90 15.80 -18.33
N SER A 388 -4.65 15.10 -17.48
CA SER A 388 -5.84 15.70 -16.84
C SER A 388 -5.53 16.12 -15.40
N PRO A 389 -5.07 17.37 -15.14
CA PRO A 389 -4.88 17.87 -13.76
C PRO A 389 -6.15 17.72 -12.93
N LEU A 390 -7.32 17.72 -13.57
CA LEU A 390 -8.62 17.45 -12.95
C LEU A 390 -8.73 16.04 -12.35
N TYR A 391 -8.21 15.00 -13.00
CA TYR A 391 -8.24 13.65 -12.46
C TYR A 391 -7.32 13.52 -11.23
N GLY A 392 -6.11 14.07 -11.31
CA GLY A 392 -5.19 14.13 -10.17
C GLY A 392 -5.79 14.91 -9.00
N LEU A 393 -6.44 16.05 -9.26
CA LEU A 393 -7.14 16.84 -8.26
C LEU A 393 -8.30 16.07 -7.62
N LEU A 394 -9.13 15.41 -8.43
CA LEU A 394 -10.27 14.62 -7.93
C LEU A 394 -9.80 13.42 -7.11
N ALA A 395 -8.80 12.68 -7.58
CA ALA A 395 -8.22 11.57 -6.83
C ALA A 395 -7.64 12.04 -5.49
N THR A 396 -6.92 13.18 -5.49
CA THR A 396 -6.39 13.80 -4.26
C THR A 396 -7.51 14.23 -3.31
N ALA A 397 -8.58 14.85 -3.82
CA ALA A 397 -9.73 15.27 -3.02
C ALA A 397 -10.47 14.08 -2.40
N ILE A 398 -10.65 13.00 -3.17
CA ILE A 398 -11.23 11.74 -2.68
C ILE A 398 -10.36 11.15 -1.57
N THR A 399 -9.05 11.03 -1.79
CA THR A 399 -8.13 10.52 -0.76
C THR A 399 -8.18 11.40 0.50
N ALA A 400 -8.11 12.73 0.36
CA ALA A 400 -8.18 13.65 1.49
C ALA A 400 -9.46 13.48 2.31
N PHE A 401 -10.61 13.33 1.64
CA PHE A 401 -11.90 13.07 2.29
C PHE A 401 -11.87 11.79 3.13
N TYR A 402 -11.38 10.69 2.57
CA TYR A 402 -11.33 9.40 3.28
C TYR A 402 -10.24 9.34 4.36
N THR A 403 -9.24 10.21 4.33
CA THR A 403 -8.24 10.34 5.40
C THR A 403 -8.68 11.25 6.55
N ALA A 404 -9.74 12.05 6.39
CA ALA A 404 -10.24 12.93 7.45
C ALA A 404 -10.53 12.20 8.79
N PRO A 405 -11.22 11.04 8.82
CA PRO A 405 -11.36 10.25 10.04
C PRO A 405 -10.03 9.88 10.71
N ALA A 406 -8.98 9.61 9.93
CA ALA A 406 -7.68 9.25 10.47
C ALA A 406 -7.05 10.41 11.23
N VAL A 407 -7.10 11.62 10.65
CA VAL A 407 -6.61 12.84 11.31
C VAL A 407 -7.38 13.08 12.61
N GLY A 408 -8.70 12.95 12.59
CA GLY A 408 -9.53 13.05 13.79
C GLY A 408 -9.16 11.97 14.82
N GLY A 409 -8.99 10.72 14.39
CA GLY A 409 -8.59 9.60 15.22
C GLY A 409 -7.25 9.82 15.91
N PHE A 410 -6.23 10.30 15.20
CA PHE A 410 -4.97 10.71 15.80
C PHE A 410 -5.20 11.78 16.89
N VAL A 411 -5.83 12.90 16.56
CA VAL A 411 -6.09 13.96 17.56
C VAL A 411 -6.77 13.41 18.81
N VAL A 412 -7.82 12.60 18.63
CA VAL A 412 -8.56 11.99 19.74
C VAL A 412 -7.69 11.03 20.55
N VAL A 413 -6.83 10.21 19.92
CA VAL A 413 -5.86 9.37 20.64
C VAL A 413 -4.97 10.22 21.54
N GLY A 414 -4.44 11.34 21.03
CA GLY A 414 -3.60 12.24 21.82
C GLY A 414 -4.34 12.84 23.02
N LEU A 415 -5.60 13.25 22.82
CA LEU A 415 -6.46 13.77 23.89
C LEU A 415 -6.77 12.70 24.94
N MET A 416 -7.18 11.50 24.51
CA MET A 416 -7.49 10.39 25.40
C MET A 416 -6.25 9.95 26.20
N LEU A 417 -5.07 9.91 25.57
CA LEU A 417 -3.82 9.57 26.25
C LEU A 417 -3.45 10.62 27.30
N ARG A 418 -3.63 11.91 26.99
CA ARG A 418 -3.37 13.00 27.94
C ARG A 418 -4.36 13.00 29.11
N GLN A 419 -5.63 12.71 28.86
CA GLN A 419 -6.68 12.64 29.88
C GLN A 419 -6.59 11.39 30.74
N TYR A 420 -6.17 10.25 30.15
CA TYR A 420 -6.04 8.99 30.86
C TYR A 420 -4.74 8.91 31.69
N GLY A 421 -3.65 9.48 31.17
CA GLY A 421 -2.33 9.36 31.78
C GLY A 421 -1.62 8.05 31.41
N VAL A 422 -0.54 7.75 32.13
CA VAL A 422 0.22 6.51 32.03
C VAL A 422 0.01 5.70 33.28
N CYS A 423 -0.68 4.56 33.15
CA CYS A 423 -0.98 3.66 34.25
C CYS A 423 -0.15 2.37 34.16
N SER A 424 0.34 1.90 35.31
CA SER A 424 1.06 0.61 35.43
C SER A 424 0.42 -0.24 36.52
N LEU A 425 0.35 -1.55 36.29
CA LEU A 425 -0.08 -2.54 37.29
C LEU A 425 0.94 -2.60 38.43
N VAL A 426 0.43 -2.66 39.67
CA VAL A 426 1.24 -2.99 40.84
C VAL A 426 1.28 -4.51 40.95
N PRO A 427 2.45 -5.15 40.96
CA PRO A 427 2.54 -6.58 41.24
C PRO A 427 2.00 -6.86 42.64
N ASP A 428 1.19 -7.90 42.81
CA ASP A 428 0.63 -8.34 44.10
C ASP A 428 1.70 -8.78 45.13
N GLN A 429 2.99 -8.66 44.79
CA GLN A 429 4.14 -9.15 45.54
C GLN A 429 5.10 -7.99 45.85
N VAL A 430 4.64 -7.01 46.62
CA VAL A 430 5.53 -6.25 47.49
C VAL A 430 5.06 -6.51 48.91
N SER A 431 5.21 -7.77 49.34
CA SER A 431 5.27 -8.10 50.76
C SER A 431 6.62 -7.60 51.27
N VAL A 432 6.62 -6.43 51.89
CA VAL A 432 7.73 -5.97 52.75
C VAL A 432 7.69 -6.77 54.04
#